data_AF-A0A0B0ECN0-F1
#
_entry.id   AF-A0A0B0ECN0-F1
#
_cell.length_a   1.000
_cell.length_b   1.000
_cell.length_c   1.000
_cell.angle_alpha   90.00
_cell.angle_beta   90.00
_cell.angle_gamma   90.00
#
_symmetry.space_group_name_H-M   'P 1'
#
loop_
_entity.id
_entity.type
_entity.pdbx_description
1 polymer ?
#
loop_
_entity_poly.entity_id
_entity_poly.type
_entity_poly.pdbx_seq_one_letter_code
_entity_poly.pdbx_strand_id
1 'polypeptide(L)' 'MLIKEFDRYILDHPEFADKIPNNALVVMQIEGDEEFNAWARLTAQNVAEKDNPIVYIIITELKPVHSRIEKLKLELVA' A
#
# COMPACT_ATOMS: atom_id res chain seq x y z
N MET A 1 8.62 1.14 2.75
CA MET A 1 7.88 2.43 2.66
C MET A 1 6.48 2.18 2.13
N LEU A 2 6.29 1.54 0.98
CA LEU A 2 4.95 1.23 0.43
C LEU A 2 4.06 0.36 1.35
N ILE A 3 4.61 -0.70 1.95
CA ILE A 3 3.87 -1.59 2.87
C ILE A 3 3.29 -0.81 4.05
N LYS A 4 4.07 0.11 4.63
CA LYS A 4 3.62 0.94 5.76
C LYS A 4 2.46 1.87 5.37
N GLU A 5 2.49 2.42 4.16
CA GLU A 5 1.40 3.25 3.64
C GLU A 5 0.15 2.40 3.40
N PHE A 6 0.31 1.18 2.86
CA PHE A 6 -0.80 0.25 2.70
C PHE A 6 -1.41 -0.17 4.04
N ASP A 7 -0.59 -0.52 5.04
CA ASP A 7 -1.06 -0.85 6.39
C ASP A 7 -1.85 0.31 7.00
N ARG A 8 -1.36 1.55 6.83
CA ARG A 8 -2.09 2.76 7.25
C ARG A 8 -3.42 2.90 6.51
N TYR A 9 -3.42 2.73 5.19
CA TYR A 9 -4.62 2.80 4.37
C TYR A 9 -5.68 1.80 4.85
N ILE A 10 -5.30 0.56 5.14
CA ILE A 10 -6.21 -0.46 5.68
C ILE A 10 -6.79 -0.06 7.04
N LEU A 11 -5.97 0.51 7.94
CA LEU A 11 -6.46 0.98 9.24
C LEU A 11 -7.48 2.12 9.10
N ASP A 12 -7.29 3.01 8.13
CA ASP A 12 -8.18 4.12 7.86
C ASP A 12 -9.43 3.70 7.03
N HIS A 13 -9.36 2.54 6.36
CA HIS A 13 -10.39 1.99 5.46
C HIS A 13 -10.64 0.49 5.71
N PRO A 14 -11.18 0.08 6.88
CA PRO A 14 -11.36 -1.33 7.21
C PRO A 14 -12.27 -2.09 6.22
N GLU A 15 -13.25 -1.41 5.62
CA GLU A 15 -14.15 -1.97 4.60
C GLU A 15 -13.42 -2.41 3.32
N PHE A 16 -12.20 -1.91 3.10
CA PHE A 16 -11.36 -2.35 2.01
C PHE A 16 -10.70 -3.70 2.34
N ALA A 17 -10.30 -3.92 3.60
CA ALA A 17 -9.73 -5.20 4.03
C ALA A 17 -10.72 -6.36 3.90
N ASP A 18 -12.01 -6.10 4.14
CA ASP A 18 -13.09 -7.09 4.00
C ASP A 18 -13.20 -7.68 2.58
N LYS A 19 -12.65 -6.99 1.57
CA LYS A 19 -12.62 -7.44 0.17
C LYS A 19 -11.47 -8.40 -0.13
N ILE A 20 -10.48 -8.48 0.76
CA ILE A 20 -9.30 -9.33 0.59
C ILE A 20 -9.65 -10.72 1.15
N PRO A 21 -9.59 -11.79 0.34
CA PRO A 21 -9.84 -13.14 0.83
C PRO A 21 -8.89 -13.52 1.97
N ASN A 22 -9.40 -14.30 2.91
CA ASN A 22 -8.57 -14.90 3.94
C ASN A 22 -7.46 -15.75 3.29
N ASN A 23 -6.26 -15.70 3.88
CA ASN A 23 -5.08 -16.42 3.40
C ASN A 23 -4.62 -16.02 1.98
N ALA A 24 -5.00 -14.82 1.51
CA ALA A 24 -4.53 -14.31 0.23
C ALA A 24 -3.06 -13.89 0.29
N LEU A 25 -2.33 -14.21 -0.78
CA LEU A 25 -1.04 -13.60 -1.06
C LEU A 25 -1.26 -12.23 -1.71
N VAL A 26 -1.04 -11.17 -0.94
CA VAL A 26 -1.14 -9.79 -1.43
C VAL A 26 0.13 -9.40 -2.16
N VAL A 27 -0.02 -8.92 -3.39
CA VAL A 27 1.07 -8.52 -4.27
C VAL A 27 0.85 -7.06 -4.68
N MET A 28 1.74 -6.19 -4.24
CA MET A 28 1.64 -4.76 -4.53
C MET A 28 2.16 -4.44 -5.93
N GLN A 29 1.48 -3.51 -6.59
CA GLN A 29 1.82 -2.97 -7.89
C GLN A 29 1.68 -1.44 -7.87
N ILE A 30 2.41 -0.76 -8.73
CA ILE A 30 2.35 0.70 -8.90
C ILE A 30 1.97 0.97 -10.35
N GLU A 31 0.95 1.78 -10.57
CA GLU A 31 0.55 2.19 -11.91
C GLU A 31 1.70 2.94 -12.60
N GLY A 32 2.05 2.52 -13.82
CA GLY A 32 3.14 3.10 -14.60
C GLY A 32 4.53 2.52 -14.33
N ASP A 33 4.70 1.63 -13.35
CA ASP A 33 5.98 0.95 -13.06
C ASP A 33 5.95 -0.52 -13.50
N GLU A 34 6.04 -0.74 -14.82
CA GLU A 34 5.96 -2.08 -15.42
C GLU A 34 7.12 -3.00 -15.00
N GLU A 35 8.32 -2.46 -14.79
CA GLU A 35 9.48 -3.25 -14.37
C GLU A 35 9.27 -3.81 -12.96
N PHE A 36 8.87 -2.95 -12.02
CA PHE A 36 8.53 -3.37 -10.66
C PHE A 36 7.37 -4.37 -10.67
N ASN A 37 6.31 -4.09 -11.45
CA ASN A 37 5.12 -4.94 -11.49
C ASN A 37 5.43 -6.33 -12.04
N ALA A 38 6.25 -6.43 -13.09
CA ALA A 38 6.68 -7.71 -13.64
C ALA A 38 7.49 -8.51 -12.62
N TRP A 39 8.47 -7.87 -11.97
CA TRP A 39 9.25 -8.49 -10.90
C TRP A 39 8.38 -8.97 -9.74
N ALA A 40 7.42 -8.15 -9.29
CA ALA A 40 6.52 -8.47 -8.19
C ALA A 40 5.62 -9.67 -8.52
N ARG A 41 5.05 -9.72 -9.72
CA ARG A 41 4.22 -10.84 -10.21
C ARG A 41 5.01 -12.15 -10.27
N LEU A 42 6.22 -12.11 -10.83
CA LEU A 42 7.09 -13.29 -10.92
C LEU A 42 7.49 -13.79 -9.53
N THR A 43 7.84 -12.87 -8.63
CA THR A 43 8.16 -13.21 -7.24
C THR A 43 6.97 -13.87 -6.55
N ALA A 44 5.77 -13.32 -6.73
CA ALA A 44 4.54 -13.88 -6.18
C ALA A 44 4.26 -15.30 -6.68
N GLN A 45 4.43 -15.56 -7.97
CA GLN A 45 4.22 -16.90 -8.55
C GLN A 45 5.19 -17.94 -7.96
N ASN A 46 6.43 -17.53 -7.65
CA ASN A 46 7.42 -18.44 -7.08
C ASN A 46 7.18 -18.76 -5.60
N VAL A 47 6.51 -17.87 -4.86
CA VAL A 47 6.20 -18.05 -3.43
C VAL A 47 4.76 -18.48 -3.18
N ALA A 48 3.88 -18.41 -4.17
CA ALA A 48 2.49 -18.80 -4.05
C ALA A 48 2.39 -20.30 -3.75
N GLU A 49 1.78 -20.61 -2.61
CA GLU A 49 1.35 -21.97 -2.31
C GLU A 49 0.15 -22.33 -3.18
N LYS A 50 -0.05 -23.64 -3.39
CA LYS A 50 -1.00 -24.19 -4.38
C LYS A 50 -2.44 -23.68 -4.22
N ASP A 51 -2.81 -23.28 -3.01
CA ASP A 51 -4.18 -22.94 -2.62
C ASP A 51 -4.35 -21.48 -2.16
N ASN A 52 -3.29 -20.66 -2.16
CA ASN A 52 -3.40 -19.27 -1.73
C ASN A 52 -3.91 -18.38 -2.87
N PRO A 53 -5.06 -17.69 -2.73
CA PRO A 53 -5.50 -16.75 -3.74
C PRO A 53 -4.51 -15.58 -3.84
N ILE A 54 -4.03 -15.28 -5.04
CA ILE A 54 -3.17 -14.12 -5.28
C ILE A 54 -4.05 -12.90 -5.53
N VAL A 55 -3.80 -11.81 -4.79
CA VAL A 55 -4.52 -10.55 -4.94
C VAL A 55 -3.54 -9.45 -5.33
N TYR A 56 -3.83 -8.77 -6.43
CA TYR A 56 -3.08 -7.58 -6.83
C TYR A 56 -3.70 -6.33 -6.21
N ILE A 57 -2.88 -5.59 -5.47
CA ILE A 57 -3.22 -4.25 -5.00
C ILE A 57 -2.44 -3.26 -5.86
N ILE A 58 -3.15 -2.54 -6.71
CA ILE A 58 -2.56 -1.57 -7.64
C ILE A 58 -2.70 -0.19 -7.03
N ILE A 59 -1.57 0.41 -6.68
CA ILE A 59 -1.52 1.81 -6.24
C ILE A 59 -1.48 2.68 -7.49
N THR A 60 -2.59 3.36 -7.76
CA THR A 60 -2.71 4.29 -8.89
C THR A 60 -2.16 5.67 -8.57
N GLU A 61 -2.31 6.11 -7.32
CA GLU A 61 -1.86 7.42 -6.86
C GLU A 61 -1.36 7.38 -5.42
N LEU A 62 -0.35 8.20 -5.12
CA LEU A 62 0.13 8.45 -3.76
C LEU A 62 -0.09 9.92 -3.42
N LYS A 63 -0.69 10.19 -2.26
CA LYS A 63 -0.82 11.56 -1.76
C LYS A 63 0.58 12.14 -1.48
N PRO A 64 0.82 13.43 -1.76
CA PRO A 64 2.07 14.07 -1.42
C PRO A 64 2.28 14.07 0.09
N VAL A 65 3.52 13.87 0.53
CA VAL A 65 3.89 13.91 1.95
C VAL A 65 3.77 15.37 2.43
N HIS A 66 2.68 15.68 3.11
CA HIS A 66 2.41 17.01 3.65
C HIS A 66 2.57 17.05 5.17
N SER A 67 2.69 18.27 5.72
CA SER A 67 2.69 18.48 7.17
C SER A 67 1.41 17.93 7.80
N ARG A 68 1.55 17.29 8.97
CA ARG A 68 0.42 16.82 9.79
C ARG A 68 0.01 17.83 10.86
N ILE A 69 0.61 19.03 10.86
CA ILE A 69 0.36 20.05 11.87
C ILE A 69 -1.03 20.68 11.60
N GLU A 70 -1.97 20.46 12.51
CA GLU A 70 -3.32 21.05 12.41
C GLU A 70 -3.32 22.53 12.81
N LYS A 71 -2.55 22.91 13.83
CA LYS A 71 -2.43 24.30 14.33
C LYS A 71 -1.03 24.54 14.85
N LEU A 72 -0.48 25.72 14.59
CA LEU A 72 0.80 26.17 15.13
C LEU A 72 0.72 27.65 15.52
N LYS A 73 1.52 28.04 16.51
CA LYS A 73 1.71 29.42 16.94
C LYS A 73 3.16 29.80 16.70
N LEU A 74 3.38 30.98 16.13
CA LEU A 74 4.69 31.59 15.97
C LEU A 74 4.82 32.74 16.96
N GLU A 75 5.90 32.76 17.74
CA GLU A 75 6.23 33.86 18.66
C GLU A 75 7.63 34.36 18.35
N LEU A 76 7.79 35.67 18.18
CA LEU A 76 9.09 36.30 18.04
C LEU A 76 9.57 36.69 19.44
N VAL A 77 10.79 36.26 19.81
CA VAL A 77 11.44 36.69 21.05
C VAL A 77 12.53 37.68 20.67
N ALA A 78 12.42 38.91 21.20
CA ALA A 78 13.41 39.97 21.07
C ALA A 78 14.40 39.95 22.25
#